data_AF-A0A812C8A0-F1
#
_entry.id   AF-A0A812C8A0-F1
#
_cell.length_a   1.000
_cell.length_b   1.000
_cell.length_c   1.000
_cell.angle_alpha   90.00
_cell.angle_beta   90.00
_cell.angle_gamma   90.00
#
_symmetry.space_group_name_H-M   'P 1'
#
loop_
_entity.id
_entity.type
_entity.pdbx_description
1 polymer ?
#
loop_
_entity_poly.entity_id
_entity_poly.type
_entity_poly.pdbx_seq_one_letter_code
_entity_poly.pdbx_strand_id
1 'polypeptide(L)'
;MNNILSFTSSSDDPNCINPGKKLEFNATYAREWVDPANWCLVDSTDGPCINKIALLDSEKIPCTSDDVIFPTGNSYFIDFGTDMELNINSMRFLGKTYSTNSFEKFMTSEKGKEYFKPYNSHENPAHVNIRRHPCRDPASCDCGNYKPPIFRKICEMHSPFCKRPQCKQPVRPTGHCCNICGAVIKSKFENGFNYETFVNNIKKEFLHNETGIELVVSRIDTSIQLTLTDPAGDTSGIVAMKIFKDINDGRLLIF
;
A
#
# COMPACT_ATOMS: atom_id res chain seq x y z
N MET A 1 24.94 -9.42 -16.22
CA MET A 1 24.43 -10.34 -17.26
C MET A 1 24.56 -9.63 -18.60
N ASN A 2 25.28 -10.20 -19.55
CA ASN A 2 25.36 -9.64 -20.90
C ASN A 2 24.15 -10.13 -21.68
N ASN A 3 23.09 -9.33 -21.72
CA ASN A 3 21.94 -9.60 -22.57
C ASN A 3 22.33 -9.18 -24.00
N ILE A 4 22.68 -10.14 -24.83
CA ILE A 4 23.11 -9.90 -26.21
C ILE A 4 21.89 -10.08 -27.13
N LEU A 5 21.47 -9.01 -27.78
CA LEU A 5 20.60 -9.13 -28.95
C LEU A 5 21.47 -9.63 -30.11
N SER A 6 21.18 -10.84 -30.58
CA SER A 6 21.84 -11.44 -31.74
C SER A 6 20.87 -11.47 -32.91
N PHE A 7 21.39 -11.27 -34.12
CA PHE A 7 20.61 -11.48 -35.33
C PHE A 7 20.35 -12.97 -35.52
N THR A 8 19.18 -13.32 -36.06
CA THR A 8 18.89 -14.69 -36.48
C THR A 8 19.76 -15.03 -37.70
N SER A 9 20.26 -16.27 -37.77
CA SER A 9 21.04 -16.75 -38.93
C SER A 9 20.15 -17.22 -40.09
N SER A 10 18.84 -17.39 -39.85
CA SER A 10 17.83 -17.74 -40.86
C SER A 10 16.76 -16.65 -40.95
N SER A 11 16.17 -16.50 -42.14
CA SER A 11 15.05 -15.59 -42.40
C SER A 11 13.75 -16.02 -41.71
N ASP A 12 13.60 -17.32 -41.47
CA ASP A 12 12.50 -17.92 -40.72
C ASP A 12 13.09 -18.70 -39.53
N ASP A 13 12.97 -18.13 -38.33
CA ASP A 13 13.19 -18.88 -37.10
C ASP A 13 11.87 -19.61 -36.77
N PRO A 14 11.83 -20.96 -36.83
CA PRO A 14 10.62 -21.72 -36.55
C PRO A 14 10.12 -21.57 -35.10
N ASN A 15 10.96 -21.04 -34.18
CA ASN A 15 10.58 -20.74 -32.81
C ASN A 15 10.01 -19.32 -32.64
N CYS A 16 10.01 -18.49 -33.68
CA CYS A 16 9.42 -17.16 -33.64
C CYS A 16 7.89 -17.28 -33.61
N ILE A 17 7.30 -16.96 -32.45
CA ILE A 17 5.85 -16.99 -32.25
C ILE A 17 5.24 -15.80 -33.02
N ASN A 18 4.71 -16.09 -34.21
CA ASN A 18 4.19 -15.14 -35.22
C ASN A 18 5.26 -14.46 -36.10
N PRO A 19 5.88 -15.21 -37.03
CA PRO A 19 6.81 -14.65 -38.01
C PRO A 19 6.17 -13.50 -38.82
N GLY A 20 6.94 -12.46 -39.11
CA GLY A 20 6.50 -11.30 -39.88
C GLY A 20 5.61 -10.30 -39.12
N LYS A 21 5.24 -10.57 -37.85
CA LYS A 21 4.58 -9.58 -36.99
C LYS A 21 5.61 -8.76 -36.20
N LYS A 22 5.38 -7.45 -36.14
CA LYS A 22 6.19 -6.54 -35.34
C LYS A 22 5.86 -6.75 -33.86
N LEU A 23 6.89 -7.03 -33.06
CA LEU A 23 6.80 -6.98 -31.60
C LEU A 23 7.02 -5.54 -31.16
N GLU A 24 6.12 -5.02 -30.32
CA GLU A 24 6.22 -3.68 -29.76
C GLU A 24 6.40 -3.75 -28.25
N PHE A 25 7.37 -3.00 -27.74
CA PHE A 25 7.57 -2.85 -26.31
C PHE A 25 6.50 -1.92 -25.75
N ASN A 26 5.64 -2.43 -24.87
CA ASN A 26 4.46 -1.72 -24.38
C ASN A 26 4.66 -1.04 -23.00
N ALA A 27 5.79 -1.29 -22.33
CA ALA A 27 6.12 -0.66 -21.05
C ALA A 27 6.77 0.72 -21.28
N THR A 28 6.05 1.60 -21.97
CA THR A 28 6.52 2.94 -22.37
C THR A 28 6.10 4.05 -21.41
N TYR A 29 5.26 3.75 -20.42
CA TYR A 29 4.75 4.72 -19.46
C TYR A 29 5.24 4.41 -18.06
N ALA A 30 5.50 5.48 -17.31
CA ALA A 30 5.90 5.39 -15.92
C ALA A 30 4.73 4.90 -15.06
N ARG A 31 5.02 4.08 -14.06
CA ARG A 31 4.07 3.56 -13.08
C ARG A 31 4.02 4.50 -11.88
N GLU A 32 2.80 4.87 -11.50
CA GLU A 32 2.60 5.83 -10.42
C GLU A 32 2.88 5.22 -9.04
N TRP A 33 3.61 5.95 -8.21
CA TRP A 33 3.87 5.61 -6.82
C TRP A 33 2.58 5.45 -6.01
N VAL A 34 1.56 6.26 -6.32
CA VAL A 34 0.30 6.31 -5.56
C VAL A 34 -0.74 5.30 -6.02
N ASP A 35 -0.43 4.48 -7.02
CA ASP A 35 -1.31 3.41 -7.46
C ASP A 35 -1.12 2.16 -6.58
N PRO A 36 -2.16 1.75 -5.81
CA PRO A 36 -2.11 0.56 -4.96
C PRO A 36 -1.72 -0.73 -5.68
N ALA A 37 -1.96 -0.83 -7.00
CA ALA A 37 -1.67 -2.03 -7.78
C ALA A 37 -0.16 -2.23 -8.05
N ASN A 38 0.66 -1.19 -7.85
CA ASN A 38 2.11 -1.25 -8.07
C ASN A 38 2.90 -1.74 -6.84
N TRP A 39 2.22 -2.03 -5.73
CA TRP A 39 2.83 -2.35 -4.45
C TRP A 39 2.34 -3.67 -3.89
N CYS A 40 3.21 -4.32 -3.14
CA CYS A 40 2.88 -5.49 -2.36
C CYS A 40 3.76 -5.56 -1.10
N LEU A 41 3.29 -6.28 -0.08
CA LEU A 41 4.08 -6.55 1.12
C LEU A 41 5.00 -7.75 0.88
N VAL A 42 6.18 -7.72 1.49
CA VAL A 42 7.16 -8.81 1.46
C VAL A 42 7.72 -9.05 2.86
N ASP A 43 8.08 -10.29 3.16
CA ASP A 43 8.71 -10.69 4.44
C ASP A 43 10.24 -10.55 4.43
N SER A 44 10.80 -10.46 3.23
CA SER A 44 12.22 -10.45 2.95
C SER A 44 12.48 -9.68 1.67
N THR A 45 13.72 -9.25 1.52
CA THR A 45 14.14 -8.31 0.47
C THR A 45 13.90 -8.76 -0.96
N ASP A 46 13.86 -10.08 -1.17
CA ASP A 46 13.71 -10.74 -2.46
C ASP A 46 12.61 -11.82 -2.37
N GLY A 47 11.76 -11.74 -1.34
CA GLY A 47 10.65 -12.64 -1.11
C GLY A 47 9.47 -12.37 -2.05
N PRO A 48 8.56 -13.35 -2.21
CA PRO A 48 7.35 -13.16 -2.99
C PRO A 48 6.38 -12.19 -2.31
N CYS A 49 5.53 -11.55 -3.12
CA CYS A 49 4.43 -10.72 -2.61
C CYS A 49 3.47 -11.52 -1.70
N ILE A 50 3.12 -10.94 -0.56
CA ILE A 50 2.16 -11.48 0.40
C ILE A 50 0.76 -10.97 0.02
N ASN A 51 -0.02 -11.81 -0.66
CA ASN A 51 -1.33 -11.41 -1.22
C ASN A 51 -2.53 -11.61 -0.26
N LYS A 52 -2.30 -11.97 1.02
CA LYS A 52 -3.37 -12.36 1.95
C LYS A 52 -3.60 -11.37 3.11
N ILE A 53 -2.94 -10.21 3.09
CA ILE A 53 -3.09 -9.22 4.15
C ILE A 53 -4.16 -8.21 3.69
N ALA A 54 -5.25 -8.11 4.46
CA ALA A 54 -6.25 -7.08 4.25
C ALA A 54 -5.69 -5.72 4.69
N LEU A 55 -5.77 -4.72 3.80
CA LEU A 55 -5.28 -3.36 4.00
C LEU A 55 -6.30 -2.37 3.47
N LEU A 56 -6.35 -1.18 4.07
CA LEU A 56 -7.07 -0.04 3.49
C LEU A 56 -6.34 0.47 2.24
N ASP A 57 -7.02 1.18 1.36
CA ASP A 57 -6.40 1.61 0.09
C ASP A 57 -5.23 2.57 0.31
N SER A 58 -5.31 3.41 1.34
CA SER A 58 -4.21 4.28 1.75
C SER A 58 -2.99 3.54 2.31
N GLU A 59 -3.17 2.30 2.75
CA GLU A 59 -2.12 1.46 3.35
C GLU A 59 -1.54 0.46 2.34
N LYS A 60 -2.09 0.40 1.12
CA LYS A 60 -1.56 -0.42 0.02
C LYS A 60 -0.40 0.24 -0.69
N ILE A 61 -0.17 1.53 -0.47
CA ILE A 61 1.03 2.24 -0.91
C ILE A 61 1.95 2.45 0.32
N PRO A 62 3.27 2.68 0.13
CA PRO A 62 4.20 2.81 1.25
C PRO A 62 3.80 3.90 2.25
N CYS A 63 3.72 3.53 3.53
CA CYS A 63 3.47 4.40 4.65
C CYS A 63 4.75 5.07 5.18
N THR A 64 4.58 6.07 6.05
CA THR A 64 5.70 6.82 6.65
C THR A 64 6.72 5.95 7.39
N SER A 65 6.28 4.82 7.95
CA SER A 65 7.12 3.88 8.69
C SER A 65 7.68 2.74 7.85
N ASP A 66 7.38 2.67 6.56
CA ASP A 66 7.66 1.50 5.74
C ASP A 66 9.05 1.53 5.10
N ASP A 67 9.60 0.34 4.91
CA ASP A 67 10.82 0.11 4.15
C ASP A 67 10.47 -0.21 2.71
N VAL A 68 10.83 0.69 1.80
CA VAL A 68 10.56 0.52 0.38
C VAL A 68 11.71 -0.21 -0.29
N ILE A 69 11.38 -1.31 -0.97
CA ILE A 69 12.35 -2.14 -1.66
C ILE A 69 11.96 -2.26 -3.13
N PHE A 70 12.90 -1.90 -4.00
CA PHE A 70 12.87 -2.25 -5.40
C PHE A 70 13.87 -3.40 -5.64
N PRO A 71 13.39 -4.64 -5.81
CA PRO A 71 14.25 -5.81 -6.02
C PRO A 71 15.25 -5.62 -7.17
N THR A 72 16.45 -6.16 -7.01
CA THR A 72 17.46 -6.12 -8.07
C THR A 72 17.13 -7.08 -9.21
N GLY A 73 17.71 -6.88 -10.40
CA GLY A 73 17.47 -7.74 -11.56
C GLY A 73 16.21 -7.42 -12.35
N ASN A 74 15.43 -6.41 -11.92
CA ASN A 74 14.27 -5.89 -12.64
C ASN A 74 14.52 -4.46 -13.14
N SER A 75 13.76 -4.05 -14.16
CA SER A 75 13.72 -2.68 -14.66
C SER A 75 12.45 -1.98 -14.18
N TYR A 76 12.58 -0.71 -13.83
CA TYR A 76 11.48 0.11 -13.33
C TYR A 76 11.42 1.42 -14.09
N PHE A 77 10.21 1.96 -14.26
CA PHE A 77 10.00 3.33 -14.69
C PHE A 77 8.89 3.93 -13.84
N ILE A 78 9.24 4.88 -12.97
CA ILE A 78 8.43 5.30 -11.83
C ILE A 78 8.05 6.77 -11.95
N ASP A 79 6.79 7.08 -11.70
CA ASP A 79 6.25 8.43 -11.56
C ASP A 79 5.91 8.67 -10.08
N PHE A 80 6.55 9.66 -9.46
CA PHE A 80 6.25 10.05 -8.08
C PHE A 80 5.08 11.03 -7.99
N GLY A 81 4.61 11.56 -9.13
CA GLY A 81 3.58 12.58 -9.21
C GLY A 81 4.10 13.98 -8.90
N THR A 82 3.17 14.94 -8.84
CA THR A 82 3.42 16.35 -8.52
C THR A 82 2.76 16.80 -7.21
N ASP A 83 3.25 17.89 -6.62
CA ASP A 83 2.59 18.62 -5.53
C ASP A 83 2.28 17.76 -4.28
N MET A 84 3.20 16.89 -3.90
CA MET A 84 3.01 15.95 -2.79
C MET A 84 4.33 15.61 -2.09
N GLU A 85 4.21 15.31 -0.79
CA GLU A 85 5.33 14.86 0.04
C GLU A 85 5.16 13.38 0.39
N LEU A 86 6.02 12.55 -0.19
CA LEU A 86 6.07 11.12 0.09
C LEU A 86 7.02 10.89 1.27
N ASN A 87 6.55 10.23 2.31
CA ASN A 87 7.33 9.96 3.51
C ASN A 87 7.45 8.46 3.69
N ILE A 88 8.68 7.98 3.94
CA ILE A 88 8.99 6.56 4.17
C ILE A 88 10.14 6.42 5.18
N ASN A 89 10.29 5.23 5.76
CA ASN A 89 11.36 4.96 6.70
C ASN A 89 12.71 4.77 5.98
N SER A 90 12.76 3.85 5.02
CA SER A 90 13.94 3.59 4.21
C SER A 90 13.59 3.28 2.76
N MET A 91 14.56 3.46 1.86
CA MET A 91 14.42 3.07 0.46
C MET A 91 15.68 2.34 0.00
N ARG A 92 15.48 1.16 -0.59
CA ARG A 92 16.51 0.40 -1.28
C ARG A 92 16.17 0.31 -2.77
N PHE A 93 17.03 0.88 -3.60
CA PHE A 93 16.87 0.92 -5.05
C PHE A 93 18.19 0.49 -5.71
N LEU A 94 18.12 -0.42 -6.70
CA LEU A 94 19.31 -0.97 -7.38
C LEU A 94 20.38 -1.50 -6.41
N GLY A 95 19.95 -2.15 -5.33
CA GLY A 95 20.84 -2.73 -4.31
C GLY A 95 21.51 -1.72 -3.38
N LYS A 96 21.15 -0.43 -3.45
CA LYS A 96 21.69 0.63 -2.58
C LYS A 96 20.60 1.21 -1.70
N THR A 97 20.95 1.52 -0.45
CA THR A 97 20.07 2.24 0.47
C THR A 97 20.34 3.74 0.37
N TYR A 98 19.29 4.52 0.22
CA TYR A 98 19.40 5.97 0.02
C TYR A 98 19.05 6.76 1.30
N SER A 99 19.64 7.96 1.43
CA SER A 99 19.05 9.08 2.16
C SER A 99 18.33 10.01 1.18
N THR A 100 17.44 10.88 1.67
CA THR A 100 16.72 11.90 0.88
C THR A 100 17.65 12.61 -0.12
N ASN A 101 18.71 13.26 0.36
CA ASN A 101 19.64 14.01 -0.48
C ASN A 101 20.37 13.13 -1.52
N SER A 102 20.75 11.90 -1.15
CA SER A 102 21.41 11.00 -2.11
C SER A 102 20.43 10.48 -3.17
N PHE A 103 19.16 10.33 -2.81
CA PHE A 103 18.11 9.88 -3.71
C PHE A 103 17.76 10.97 -4.72
N GLU A 104 17.58 12.21 -4.29
CA GLU A 104 17.36 13.37 -5.16
C GLU A 104 18.49 13.57 -6.19
N LYS A 105 19.74 13.47 -5.73
CA LYS A 105 20.91 13.52 -6.63
C LYS A 105 20.91 12.37 -7.63
N PHE A 106 20.46 11.19 -7.21
CA PHE A 106 20.36 10.05 -8.11
C PHE A 106 19.22 10.23 -9.13
N MET A 107 18.03 10.66 -8.70
CA MET A 107 16.89 10.91 -9.58
C MET A 107 17.23 11.87 -10.73
N THR A 108 18.05 12.88 -10.46
CA THR A 108 18.47 13.91 -11.44
C THR A 108 19.67 13.52 -12.30
N SER A 109 20.35 12.41 -11.97
CA SER A 109 21.49 11.91 -12.76
C SER A 109 21.03 11.30 -14.09
N GLU A 110 21.93 11.20 -15.07
CA GLU A 110 21.63 10.56 -16.37
C GLU A 110 21.10 9.13 -16.19
N LYS A 111 21.66 8.37 -15.22
CA LYS A 111 21.19 7.02 -14.92
C LYS A 111 19.82 7.03 -14.26
N GLY A 112 19.53 8.01 -13.40
CA GLY A 112 18.24 8.15 -12.74
C GLY A 112 17.10 8.44 -13.72
N LYS A 113 17.36 9.25 -14.75
CA LYS A 113 16.39 9.57 -15.81
C LYS A 113 15.91 8.35 -16.60
N GLU A 114 16.65 7.24 -16.57
CA GLU A 114 16.21 5.96 -17.14
C GLU A 114 15.11 5.27 -16.29
N TYR A 115 15.02 5.60 -15.00
CA TYR A 115 14.12 4.95 -14.04
C TYR A 115 12.98 5.85 -13.54
N PHE A 116 13.10 7.17 -13.69
CA PHE A 116 12.13 8.12 -13.17
C PHE A 116 11.60 9.03 -14.26
N LYS A 117 10.28 9.24 -14.24
CA LYS A 117 9.62 10.16 -15.16
C LYS A 117 10.22 11.57 -15.04
N PRO A 118 10.63 12.20 -16.14
CA PRO A 118 11.03 13.60 -16.13
C PRO A 118 9.79 14.50 -15.95
N TYR A 119 9.96 15.58 -15.20
CA TYR A 119 8.92 16.61 -15.04
C TYR A 119 9.32 17.86 -15.82
N ASN A 120 8.32 18.55 -16.35
CA ASN A 120 8.52 19.80 -17.07
C ASN A 120 8.73 20.97 -16.10
N SER A 121 9.24 22.10 -16.60
CA SER A 121 9.52 23.30 -15.78
C SER A 121 8.30 23.93 -15.10
N HIS A 122 7.09 23.53 -15.50
CA HIS A 122 5.82 24.02 -14.94
C HIS A 122 5.21 23.05 -13.92
N GLU A 123 5.79 21.87 -13.75
CA GLU A 123 5.36 20.87 -12.78
C GLU A 123 6.26 20.95 -11.55
N ASN A 124 5.66 20.80 -10.36
CA ASN A 124 6.41 20.70 -9.12
C ASN A 124 6.51 19.22 -8.73
N PRO A 125 7.67 18.56 -8.92
CA PRO A 125 7.82 17.14 -8.64
C PRO A 125 7.53 16.81 -7.17
N ALA A 126 6.97 15.62 -6.94
CA ALA A 126 6.83 15.09 -5.59
C ALA A 126 8.19 14.98 -4.89
N HIS A 127 8.21 15.29 -3.60
CA HIS A 127 9.39 15.20 -2.77
C HIS A 127 9.37 13.90 -1.95
N VAL A 128 10.44 13.09 -2.04
CA VAL A 128 10.54 11.80 -1.35
C VAL A 128 11.44 11.94 -0.12
N ASN A 129 10.81 11.97 1.05
CA ASN A 129 11.45 12.09 2.35
C ASN A 129 11.75 10.71 2.96
N ILE A 130 13.04 10.36 3.05
CA ILE A 130 13.51 9.14 3.71
C ILE A 130 13.93 9.46 5.14
N ARG A 131 13.04 9.16 6.10
CA ARG A 131 13.13 9.66 7.49
C ARG A 131 14.04 8.86 8.41
N ARG A 132 14.30 7.58 8.12
CA ARG A 132 15.03 6.64 9.00
C ARG A 132 14.49 6.62 10.43
N HIS A 133 13.18 6.69 10.54
CA HIS A 133 12.44 6.65 11.79
C HIS A 133 11.46 5.47 11.76
N PRO A 134 11.88 4.27 12.18
CA PRO A 134 10.98 3.12 12.21
C PRO A 134 9.87 3.34 13.24
N CYS A 135 8.73 2.67 13.04
CA CYS A 135 7.66 2.72 14.02
C CYS A 135 8.11 2.10 15.35
N ARG A 136 8.09 2.89 16.42
CA ARG A 136 8.44 2.45 17.78
C ARG A 136 7.32 2.69 18.78
N ASP A 137 6.19 3.22 18.33
CA ASP A 137 5.04 3.48 19.18
C ASP A 137 4.26 2.17 19.40
N PRO A 138 4.09 1.70 20.65
CA PRO A 138 3.28 0.52 20.95
C PRO A 138 1.82 0.65 20.48
N ALA A 139 1.31 1.87 20.33
CA ALA A 139 -0.03 2.14 19.83
C ALA A 139 -0.15 2.05 18.30
N SER A 140 0.89 1.57 17.60
CA SER A 140 1.04 1.63 16.13
C SER A 140 1.34 3.03 15.59
N CYS A 141 1.79 3.11 14.35
CA CYS A 141 2.06 4.37 13.66
C CYS A 141 0.99 4.69 12.64
N ASP A 142 0.70 5.98 12.50
CA ASP A 142 -0.20 6.48 11.48
C ASP A 142 0.49 6.40 10.10
N CYS A 143 -0.20 5.79 9.12
CA CYS A 143 0.31 5.70 7.75
C CYS A 143 0.45 7.08 7.07
N GLY A 144 -0.47 8.00 7.36
CA GLY A 144 -0.53 9.37 6.84
C GLY A 144 -1.20 9.50 5.46
N ASN A 145 -1.22 8.43 4.67
CA ASN A 145 -1.66 8.45 3.27
C ASN A 145 -3.18 8.63 3.07
N TYR A 146 -3.99 8.59 4.14
CA TYR A 146 -5.44 8.88 4.07
C TYR A 146 -5.76 10.38 4.03
N LYS A 147 -4.74 11.24 4.16
CA LYS A 147 -4.87 12.71 4.08
C LYS A 147 -4.62 13.22 2.65
N PRO A 148 -5.33 14.28 2.22
CA PRO A 148 -5.00 14.98 0.97
C PRO A 148 -3.58 15.60 1.01
N PRO A 149 -2.92 15.80 -0.15
CA PRO A 149 -3.42 15.48 -1.49
C PRO A 149 -3.25 14.01 -1.90
N ILE A 150 -2.43 13.23 -1.18
CA ILE A 150 -2.05 11.85 -1.54
C ILE A 150 -3.29 10.95 -1.67
N PHE A 151 -4.19 10.99 -0.67
CA PHE A 151 -5.38 10.14 -0.69
C PHE A 151 -6.29 10.37 -1.90
N ARG A 152 -6.37 11.61 -2.38
CA ARG A 152 -7.18 11.93 -3.56
C ARG A 152 -6.60 11.22 -4.79
N LYS A 153 -5.29 11.25 -4.98
CA LYS A 153 -4.62 10.59 -6.11
C LYS A 153 -4.72 9.06 -6.03
N ILE A 154 -4.55 8.49 -4.82
CA ILE A 154 -4.80 7.05 -4.60
C ILE A 154 -6.21 6.68 -5.07
N CYS A 155 -7.22 7.45 -4.67
CA CYS A 155 -8.60 7.15 -5.06
C CYS A 155 -8.91 7.45 -6.53
N GLU A 156 -8.26 8.42 -7.17
CA GLU A 156 -8.36 8.62 -8.62
C GLU A 156 -7.94 7.35 -9.38
N MET A 157 -6.87 6.69 -8.92
CA MET A 157 -6.39 5.43 -9.49
C MET A 157 -7.24 4.22 -9.12
N HIS A 158 -7.72 4.15 -7.87
CA HIS A 158 -8.42 2.95 -7.38
C HIS A 158 -9.92 2.93 -7.69
N SER A 159 -10.59 4.09 -7.71
CA SER A 159 -12.05 4.17 -7.82
C SER A 159 -12.65 3.48 -9.06
N PRO A 160 -12.00 3.48 -10.25
CA PRO A 160 -12.49 2.73 -11.41
C PRO A 160 -12.68 1.23 -11.17
N PHE A 161 -12.00 0.66 -10.18
CA PHE A 161 -12.06 -0.76 -9.82
C PHE A 161 -13.02 -1.05 -8.65
N CYS A 162 -13.67 -0.02 -8.09
CA CYS A 162 -14.64 -0.19 -7.02
C CYS A 162 -15.83 -1.02 -7.49
N LYS A 163 -16.07 -2.13 -6.79
CA LYS A 163 -17.29 -2.92 -6.96
C LYS A 163 -18.43 -2.26 -6.21
N ARG A 164 -19.64 -2.33 -6.78
CA ARG A 164 -20.85 -1.87 -6.09
C ARG A 164 -21.14 -2.80 -4.90
N PRO A 165 -21.21 -2.27 -3.65
CA PRO A 165 -21.51 -3.07 -2.47
C PRO A 165 -22.93 -3.67 -2.56
N GLN A 166 -23.08 -4.90 -2.06
CA GLN A 166 -24.34 -5.68 -2.11
C GLN A 166 -25.08 -5.70 -0.75
N CYS A 167 -24.94 -4.63 0.02
CA CYS A 167 -25.55 -4.46 1.33
C CYS A 167 -26.39 -3.18 1.38
N LYS A 168 -27.35 -3.12 2.31
CA LYS A 168 -28.33 -2.02 2.39
C LYS A 168 -27.69 -0.69 2.78
N GLN A 169 -26.73 -0.71 3.70
CA GLN A 169 -26.09 0.47 4.27
C GLN A 169 -24.57 0.29 4.23
N PRO A 170 -23.94 0.51 3.06
CA PRO A 170 -22.50 0.36 2.97
C PRO A 170 -21.79 1.49 3.70
N VAL A 171 -20.61 1.20 4.22
CA VAL A 171 -19.76 2.13 4.98
C VAL A 171 -18.50 2.44 4.17
N ARG A 172 -17.83 3.55 4.50
CA ARG A 172 -16.52 3.89 3.93
C ARG A 172 -15.53 4.22 5.05
N PRO A 173 -14.62 3.28 5.40
CA PRO A 173 -13.58 3.52 6.39
C PRO A 173 -12.69 4.71 5.99
N THR A 174 -12.11 5.41 6.97
CA THR A 174 -11.06 6.40 6.68
C THR A 174 -9.86 5.66 6.08
N GLY A 175 -9.38 6.12 4.92
CA GLY A 175 -8.31 5.43 4.17
C GLY A 175 -8.80 4.47 3.09
N HIS A 176 -10.12 4.32 2.89
CA HIS A 176 -10.69 3.49 1.84
C HIS A 176 -11.44 4.32 0.79
N CYS A 177 -11.24 4.03 -0.48
CA CYS A 177 -11.82 4.79 -1.60
C CYS A 177 -13.25 4.33 -1.92
N CYS A 178 -13.50 3.02 -1.81
CA CYS A 178 -14.78 2.40 -2.13
C CYS A 178 -15.71 2.34 -0.90
N ASN A 179 -17.02 2.28 -1.17
CA ASN A 179 -18.00 1.86 -0.18
C ASN A 179 -17.97 0.34 -0.05
N ILE A 180 -17.99 -0.18 1.17
CA ILE A 180 -17.88 -1.62 1.48
C ILE A 180 -19.03 -2.10 2.37
N CYS A 181 -19.23 -3.41 2.38
CA CYS A 181 -20.14 -4.09 3.29
C CYS A 181 -19.39 -4.54 4.54
N GLY A 182 -19.93 -4.16 5.70
CA GLY A 182 -19.30 -4.44 6.97
C GLY A 182 -19.56 -3.35 8.00
N ALA A 183 -18.64 -3.22 8.94
CA ALA A 183 -18.73 -2.26 10.03
C ALA A 183 -17.40 -1.58 10.31
N VAL A 184 -17.48 -0.34 10.80
CA VAL A 184 -16.32 0.46 11.20
C VAL A 184 -16.50 0.90 12.65
N ILE A 185 -15.54 0.58 13.50
CA ILE A 185 -15.46 1.04 14.88
C ILE A 185 -14.31 2.04 14.97
N LYS A 186 -14.55 3.20 15.58
CA LYS A 186 -13.51 4.18 15.89
C LYS A 186 -13.48 4.39 17.39
N SER A 187 -12.32 4.21 17.99
CA SER A 187 -12.11 4.45 19.42
C SER A 187 -10.85 5.26 19.64
N LYS A 188 -10.90 6.20 20.58
CA LYS A 188 -9.69 6.81 21.12
C LYS A 188 -8.96 5.76 21.96
N PHE A 189 -7.64 5.87 22.01
CA PHE A 189 -6.80 5.07 22.88
C PHE A 189 -6.08 5.97 23.89
N GLU A 190 -5.75 5.42 25.04
CA GLU A 190 -5.06 6.12 26.11
C GLU A 190 -3.60 5.68 26.20
N ASN A 191 -2.85 6.33 27.10
CA ASN A 191 -1.48 5.95 27.40
C ASN A 191 -1.43 4.51 27.90
N GLY A 192 -0.48 3.73 27.38
CA GLY A 192 -0.33 2.30 27.70
C GLY A 192 -1.00 1.38 26.69
N PHE A 193 -1.84 1.89 25.78
CA PHE A 193 -2.44 1.07 24.73
C PHE A 193 -1.37 0.34 23.88
N ASN A 194 -1.54 -0.97 23.74
CA ASN A 194 -0.70 -1.82 22.92
C ASN A 194 -1.50 -2.39 21.74
N TYR A 195 -1.11 -1.99 20.53
CA TYR A 195 -1.77 -2.38 19.28
C TYR A 195 -1.76 -3.88 19.05
N GLU A 196 -0.62 -4.54 19.25
CA GLU A 196 -0.46 -5.97 18.99
C GLU A 196 -1.32 -6.80 19.93
N THR A 197 -1.29 -6.50 21.23
CA THR A 197 -2.15 -7.13 22.24
C THR A 197 -3.63 -6.93 21.90
N PHE A 198 -4.03 -5.70 21.57
CA PHE A 198 -5.41 -5.39 21.22
C PHE A 198 -5.91 -6.18 20.02
N VAL A 199 -5.14 -6.20 18.91
CA VAL A 199 -5.49 -6.95 17.70
C VAL A 199 -5.55 -8.45 17.98
N ASN A 200 -4.61 -8.99 18.77
CA ASN A 200 -4.58 -10.40 19.13
C ASN A 200 -5.77 -10.80 20.00
N ASN A 201 -6.17 -9.95 20.96
CA ASN A 201 -7.35 -10.18 21.79
C ASN A 201 -8.63 -10.17 20.95
N ILE A 202 -8.79 -9.23 20.02
CA ILE A 202 -9.95 -9.22 19.11
C ILE A 202 -10.02 -10.51 18.31
N LYS A 203 -8.91 -10.92 17.69
CA LYS A 203 -8.85 -12.14 16.89
C LYS A 203 -9.21 -13.37 17.74
N LYS A 204 -8.64 -13.47 18.93
CA LYS A 204 -8.86 -14.60 19.84
C LYS A 204 -10.29 -14.65 20.38
N GLU A 205 -10.86 -13.54 20.82
CA GLU A 205 -12.14 -13.52 21.52
C GLU A 205 -13.33 -13.48 20.56
N PHE A 206 -13.21 -12.76 19.44
CA PHE A 206 -14.33 -12.46 18.57
C PHE A 206 -14.26 -13.13 17.20
N LEU A 207 -13.07 -13.46 16.70
CA LEU A 207 -12.91 -13.98 15.33
C LEU A 207 -12.46 -15.44 15.24
N HIS A 208 -12.10 -16.09 16.35
CA HIS A 208 -11.55 -17.46 16.34
C HIS A 208 -12.49 -18.50 15.71
N ASN A 209 -13.81 -18.30 15.82
CA ASN A 209 -14.84 -19.17 15.23
C ASN A 209 -15.55 -18.54 14.02
N GLU A 210 -15.17 -17.31 13.63
CA GLU A 210 -15.83 -16.60 12.54
C GLU A 210 -15.04 -16.79 11.25
N THR A 211 -15.65 -17.43 10.26
CA THR A 211 -15.04 -17.62 8.94
C THR A 211 -15.51 -16.56 7.96
N GLY A 212 -14.61 -16.02 7.15
CA GLY A 212 -14.95 -15.07 6.08
C GLY A 212 -15.09 -13.62 6.52
N ILE A 213 -14.76 -13.30 7.79
CA ILE A 213 -14.58 -11.92 8.24
C ILE A 213 -13.12 -11.53 8.03
N GLU A 214 -12.89 -10.43 7.33
CA GLU A 214 -11.59 -9.77 7.28
C GLU A 214 -11.58 -8.61 8.28
N LEU A 215 -10.50 -8.52 9.08
CA LEU A 215 -10.27 -7.45 10.05
C LEU A 215 -9.06 -6.64 9.60
N VAL A 216 -9.26 -5.33 9.45
CA VAL A 216 -8.18 -4.35 9.32
C VAL A 216 -8.23 -3.41 10.51
N VAL A 217 -7.09 -3.21 11.18
CA VAL A 217 -6.96 -2.30 12.31
C VAL A 217 -5.90 -1.27 11.98
N SER A 218 -6.29 0.01 12.01
CA SER A 218 -5.44 1.11 11.55
C SER A 218 -5.42 2.23 12.57
N ARG A 219 -4.25 2.81 12.81
CA ARG A 219 -4.17 4.07 13.55
C ARG A 219 -4.51 5.23 12.62
N ILE A 220 -5.50 6.02 13.05
CA ILE A 220 -5.96 7.23 12.37
C ILE A 220 -5.87 8.37 13.38
N ASP A 221 -4.83 9.20 13.25
CA ASP A 221 -4.49 10.28 14.18
C ASP A 221 -4.37 9.77 15.63
N THR A 222 -5.31 10.16 16.49
CA THR A 222 -5.40 9.83 17.92
C THR A 222 -6.41 8.73 18.22
N SER A 223 -6.81 7.96 17.20
CA SER A 223 -7.81 6.90 17.30
C SER A 223 -7.34 5.63 16.61
N ILE A 224 -7.87 4.50 17.05
CA ILE A 224 -7.81 3.24 16.32
C ILE A 224 -9.13 3.04 15.58
N GLN A 225 -9.03 2.69 14.29
CA GLN A 225 -10.14 2.30 13.45
C GLN A 225 -10.08 0.79 13.21
N LEU A 226 -11.16 0.08 13.52
CA LEU A 226 -11.36 -1.31 13.15
C LEU A 226 -12.32 -1.34 11.98
N THR A 227 -11.94 -2.03 10.92
CA THR A 227 -12.79 -2.30 9.76
C THR A 227 -13.01 -3.80 9.69
N LEU A 228 -14.26 -4.22 9.86
CA LEU A 228 -14.66 -5.61 9.74
C LEU A 228 -15.50 -5.75 8.47
N THR A 229 -15.11 -6.66 7.58
CA THR A 229 -15.80 -6.87 6.31
C THR A 229 -16.14 -8.33 6.10
N ASP A 230 -17.31 -8.57 5.51
CA ASP A 230 -17.73 -9.85 4.96
C ASP A 230 -18.58 -9.57 3.69
N PRO A 231 -18.90 -10.59 2.86
CA PRO A 231 -19.60 -10.36 1.59
C PRO A 231 -20.93 -9.58 1.68
N ALA A 232 -21.69 -9.74 2.77
CA ALA A 232 -23.01 -9.11 2.98
C ALA A 232 -23.00 -8.00 4.05
N GLY A 233 -22.00 -7.98 4.92
CA GLY A 233 -21.87 -7.08 6.06
C GLY A 233 -22.67 -7.51 7.31
N ASP A 234 -23.43 -8.59 7.24
CA ASP A 234 -24.33 -9.01 8.32
C ASP A 234 -23.56 -9.58 9.52
N THR A 235 -22.59 -10.47 9.26
CA THR A 235 -21.84 -11.17 10.32
C THR A 235 -20.84 -10.22 10.98
N SER A 236 -20.08 -9.50 10.16
CA SER A 236 -19.16 -8.44 10.57
C SER A 236 -19.86 -7.33 11.34
N GLY A 237 -21.10 -6.96 10.97
CA GLY A 237 -21.93 -6.02 11.74
C GLY A 237 -22.26 -6.53 13.15
N ILE A 238 -22.70 -7.79 13.28
CA ILE A 238 -22.99 -8.40 14.59
C ILE A 238 -21.73 -8.50 15.46
N VAL A 239 -20.62 -8.94 14.88
CA VAL A 239 -19.34 -9.05 15.59
C VAL A 239 -18.84 -7.67 16.03
N ALA A 240 -18.95 -6.66 15.16
CA ALA A 240 -18.58 -5.29 15.49
C ALA A 240 -19.39 -4.74 16.67
N MET A 241 -20.69 -5.03 16.77
CA MET A 241 -21.49 -4.64 17.93
C MET A 241 -21.00 -5.29 19.24
N LYS A 242 -20.59 -6.56 19.19
CA LYS A 242 -20.02 -7.26 20.36
C LYS A 242 -18.69 -6.62 20.79
N ILE A 243 -17.80 -6.37 19.82
CA ILE A 243 -16.51 -5.70 20.07
C ILE A 243 -16.73 -4.29 20.64
N PHE A 244 -17.64 -3.51 20.03
CA PHE A 244 -17.94 -2.15 20.49
C PHE A 244 -18.47 -2.12 21.93
N LYS A 245 -19.36 -3.05 22.27
CA LYS A 245 -19.85 -3.19 23.64
C LYS A 245 -18.70 -3.49 24.60
N ASP A 246 -17.81 -4.42 24.24
CA ASP A 246 -16.72 -4.84 25.11
C ASP A 246 -15.65 -3.74 25.30
N ILE A 247 -15.37 -2.96 24.25
CA ILE A 247 -14.54 -1.74 24.34
C ILE A 247 -15.16 -0.73 25.32
N ASN A 248 -16.47 -0.49 25.25
CA ASN A 248 -17.15 0.45 26.16
C ASN A 248 -17.25 -0.06 27.60
N ASP A 249 -17.36 -1.38 27.78
CA ASP A 249 -17.31 -2.04 29.08
C ASP A 249 -15.88 -2.08 29.67
N GLY A 250 -14.89 -1.60 28.90
CA GLY A 250 -13.48 -1.48 29.30
C GLY A 250 -12.69 -2.78 29.27
N ARG A 251 -13.28 -3.91 28.88
CA ARG A 251 -12.67 -5.24 29.03
C ARG A 251 -11.55 -5.50 28.02
N LEU A 252 -11.69 -5.03 26.79
CA LEU A 252 -10.66 -5.06 25.75
C LEU A 252 -9.52 -4.04 25.93
N LEU A 253 -9.65 -3.08 26.85
CA LEU A 253 -8.68 -1.99 27.09
C LEU A 253 -7.83 -2.18 28.35
N ILE A 254 -8.16 -3.14 29.21
CA ILE A 254 -7.40 -3.43 30.43
C ILE A 254 -6.27 -4.39 30.06
N PHE A 255 -5.11 -3.88 29.65
CA PHE A 255 -3.77 -4.46 29.89
C PHE A 255 -2.68 -3.43 29.56
#